data_AF-A0A955PAT5-F1
#
_entry.id   AF-A0A955PAT5-F1
#
_cell.length_a   1.000
_cell.length_b   1.000
_cell.length_c   1.000
_cell.angle_alpha   90.00
_cell.angle_beta   90.00
_cell.angle_gamma   90.00
#
_symmetry.space_group_name_H-M   'P 1'
#
loop_
_entity.id
_entity.type
_entity.pdbx_description
1 polymer ?
#
loop_
_entity_poly.entity_id
_entity_poly.type
_entity_poly.pdbx_seq_one_letter_code
_entity_poly.pdbx_strand_id
1 'polypeptide(L)'
;RDSLIQDPVLEALIRFKIRKEEGELTKDDLLGLKKLDTDRHFSIESFEGIQHCRELRRIRLFSFPARDLSPLTEIPTLSYLQLGQCPNIDPQSLQGMRQLNSLYLSECGIQDLSFVTTLTGLKSLDFDDNQVVDLSPLAALTGLERLSFENNRVEDLSPILSLGKIHELRVDDTQKKLPSYQEVVAHIKSIRNKD
;
A
#
# COMPACT_ATOMS: atom_id res chain seq x y z
N ARG A 1 23.89 23.21 5.82
CA ARG A 1 22.43 23.42 5.74
C ARG A 1 21.83 22.02 5.74
N ASP A 2 20.91 21.75 6.64
CA ASP A 2 20.21 20.47 6.66
C ASP A 2 19.35 20.39 5.40
N SER A 3 19.55 19.36 4.58
CA SER A 3 18.72 19.17 3.38
C SER A 3 17.28 18.92 3.80
N LEU A 4 16.31 19.49 3.06
CA LEU A 4 14.90 19.22 3.29
C LEU A 4 14.55 17.76 3.06
N ILE A 5 15.29 17.07 2.19
CA ILE A 5 15.16 15.63 1.93
C ILE A 5 16.48 15.00 2.38
N GLN A 6 16.45 14.21 3.45
CA GLN A 6 17.68 13.77 4.10
C GLN A 6 18.42 12.68 3.31
N ASP A 7 17.65 11.81 2.65
CA ASP A 7 18.20 10.73 1.84
C ASP A 7 18.60 11.27 0.45
N PRO A 8 19.88 11.15 0.05
CA PRO A 8 20.36 11.72 -1.20
C PRO A 8 19.79 11.02 -2.44
N VAL A 9 19.42 9.74 -2.35
CA VAL A 9 18.80 8.99 -3.45
C VAL A 9 17.35 9.45 -3.64
N LEU A 10 16.61 9.62 -2.54
CA LEU A 10 15.28 10.20 -2.55
C LEU A 10 15.29 11.64 -3.05
N GLU A 11 16.25 12.47 -2.60
CA GLU A 11 16.41 13.85 -3.06
C GLU A 11 16.65 13.88 -4.57
N ALA A 12 17.59 13.06 -5.08
CA ALA A 12 17.88 12.98 -6.51
C ALA A 12 16.66 12.51 -7.32
N LEU A 13 15.90 11.54 -6.81
CA LEU A 13 14.66 11.08 -7.44
C LEU A 13 13.61 12.20 -7.51
N ILE A 14 13.43 12.94 -6.42
CA ILE A 14 12.49 14.08 -6.37
C ILE A 14 12.93 15.17 -7.36
N ARG A 15 14.21 15.55 -7.35
CA ARG A 15 14.80 16.52 -8.27
C ARG A 15 14.56 16.16 -9.73
N PHE A 16 14.76 14.89 -10.08
CA PHE A 16 14.47 14.37 -11.42
C PHE A 16 12.99 14.53 -11.78
N LYS A 17 12.07 14.23 -10.84
CA LYS A 17 10.62 14.34 -11.08
C LYS A 17 10.15 15.78 -11.25
N ILE A 18 10.74 16.73 -10.53
CA ILE A 18 10.38 18.15 -10.60
C ILE A 18 11.22 18.94 -11.62
N ARG A 19 12.17 18.29 -12.30
CA ARG A 19 13.11 18.90 -13.27
C ARG A 19 13.96 20.02 -12.68
N LYS A 20 14.49 19.81 -11.47
CA LYS A 20 15.38 20.74 -10.76
C LYS A 20 16.70 20.07 -10.38
N GLU A 21 17.66 20.11 -11.30
CA GLU A 21 18.94 19.39 -11.15
C GLU A 21 19.85 20.03 -10.10
N GLU A 22 19.87 21.36 -10.01
CA GLU A 22 20.80 22.10 -9.17
C GLU A 22 20.11 23.07 -8.22
N GLY A 23 20.90 23.67 -7.32
CA GLY A 23 20.44 24.65 -6.35
C GLY A 23 19.70 24.05 -5.16
N GLU A 24 19.32 24.90 -4.23
CA GLU A 24 18.57 24.51 -3.04
C GLU A 24 17.18 23.98 -3.41
N LEU A 25 16.82 22.83 -2.84
CA LEU A 25 15.47 22.30 -2.88
C LEU A 25 14.67 22.96 -1.76
N THR A 26 13.60 23.68 -2.12
CA THR A 26 12.73 24.43 -1.19
C THR A 26 11.39 23.73 -1.04
N LYS A 27 10.61 24.10 -0.02
CA LYS A 27 9.25 23.56 0.17
C LYS A 27 8.34 23.87 -1.02
N ASP A 28 8.50 25.04 -1.64
CA ASP A 28 7.71 25.45 -2.81
C ASP A 28 8.00 24.56 -4.02
N ASP A 29 9.25 24.14 -4.21
CA ASP A 29 9.61 23.19 -5.27
C ASP A 29 8.89 21.84 -5.10
N LEU A 30 8.68 21.42 -3.85
CA LEU A 30 8.04 20.14 -3.51
C LEU A 30 6.51 20.16 -3.69
N LEU A 31 5.87 21.33 -3.72
CA LEU A 31 4.42 21.45 -3.93
C LEU A 31 3.99 20.95 -5.32
N GLY A 32 4.89 20.97 -6.31
CA GLY A 32 4.59 20.45 -7.65
C GLY A 32 4.55 18.92 -7.73
N LEU A 33 5.10 18.21 -6.74
CA LEU A 33 5.28 16.76 -6.81
C LEU A 33 3.99 16.01 -6.43
N LYS A 34 3.23 15.59 -7.44
CA LYS A 34 1.98 14.83 -7.26
C LYS A 34 2.15 13.32 -7.25
N LYS A 35 3.26 12.83 -7.85
CA LYS A 35 3.50 11.40 -8.10
C LYS A 35 4.99 11.09 -7.95
N LEU A 36 5.34 10.10 -7.13
CA LEU A 36 6.70 9.58 -7.00
C LEU A 36 6.70 8.12 -7.44
N ASP A 37 7.14 7.92 -8.68
CA ASP A 37 6.88 6.68 -9.42
C ASP A 37 8.13 6.14 -10.07
N THR A 38 8.46 4.89 -9.76
CA THR A 38 9.52 4.17 -10.44
C THR A 38 9.33 2.66 -10.31
N ASP A 39 9.80 1.97 -11.34
CA ASP A 39 10.01 0.53 -11.44
C ASP A 39 11.48 0.14 -11.18
N ARG A 40 12.36 1.11 -10.89
CA ARG A 40 13.77 0.88 -10.64
C ARG A 40 14.02 0.62 -9.17
N HIS A 41 15.00 -0.24 -8.92
CA HIS A 41 15.59 -0.45 -7.61
C HIS A 41 16.35 0.81 -7.18
N PHE A 42 16.07 1.29 -5.98
CA PHE A 42 16.77 2.43 -5.41
C PHE A 42 17.22 2.14 -3.98
N SER A 43 18.43 2.52 -3.64
CA SER A 43 18.95 2.46 -2.27
C SER A 43 18.44 3.62 -1.42
N ILE A 44 17.12 3.83 -1.37
CA ILE A 44 16.49 4.80 -0.46
C ILE A 44 16.49 4.17 0.93
N GLU A 45 17.24 4.76 1.86
CA GLU A 45 17.41 4.31 3.24
C GLU A 45 16.43 5.04 4.19
N SER A 46 15.99 6.24 3.83
CA SER A 46 15.04 7.02 4.61
C SER A 46 14.07 7.81 3.75
N PHE A 47 12.83 7.91 4.23
CA PHE A 47 11.81 8.79 3.66
C PHE A 47 11.74 10.17 4.35
N GLU A 48 12.62 10.44 5.31
CA GLU A 48 12.59 11.69 6.05
C GLU A 48 12.76 12.92 5.13
N GLY A 49 11.87 13.89 5.30
CA GLY A 49 11.71 15.05 4.43
C GLY A 49 10.55 14.94 3.43
N ILE A 50 10.12 13.73 3.08
CA ILE A 50 9.02 13.53 2.11
C ILE A 50 7.70 14.12 2.59
N GLN A 51 7.53 14.31 3.91
CA GLN A 51 6.38 14.99 4.54
C GLN A 51 6.15 16.39 3.97
N HIS A 52 7.18 17.02 3.40
CA HIS A 52 7.08 18.33 2.75
C HIS A 52 6.41 18.28 1.37
N CYS A 53 6.26 17.11 0.74
CA CYS A 53 5.57 16.93 -0.55
C CYS A 53 4.04 16.90 -0.34
N ARG A 54 3.46 18.03 0.08
CA ARG A 54 2.06 18.14 0.54
C ARG A 54 0.99 17.91 -0.55
N GLU A 55 1.37 17.85 -1.82
CA GLU A 55 0.47 17.50 -2.94
C GLU A 55 0.66 16.07 -3.46
N LEU A 56 1.54 15.29 -2.84
CA LEU A 56 1.84 13.92 -3.27
C LEU A 56 0.60 13.04 -3.06
N ARG A 57 0.12 12.45 -4.15
CA ARG A 57 -1.11 11.63 -4.17
C ARG A 57 -0.82 10.16 -4.37
N ARG A 58 0.35 9.85 -4.91
CA ARG A 58 0.71 8.52 -5.33
C ARG A 58 2.19 8.26 -5.19
N ILE A 59 2.50 7.12 -4.59
CA ILE A 59 3.83 6.55 -4.54
C ILE A 59 3.77 5.16 -5.17
N ARG A 60 4.66 4.91 -6.15
CA ARG A 60 4.97 3.57 -6.63
C ARG A 60 6.48 3.39 -6.59
N LEU A 61 6.94 2.54 -5.70
CA LEU A 61 8.34 2.24 -5.52
C LEU A 61 8.54 0.74 -5.49
N PHE A 62 9.71 0.31 -5.93
CA PHE A 62 10.08 -1.08 -6.00
C PHE A 62 11.48 -1.23 -5.43
N SER A 63 11.68 -2.19 -4.52
CA SER A 63 12.97 -2.55 -3.94
C SER A 63 13.80 -1.38 -3.41
N PHE A 64 13.65 -1.11 -2.12
CA PHE A 64 14.49 -0.20 -1.35
C PHE A 64 14.78 -0.76 0.06
N PRO A 65 15.89 -0.35 0.71
CA PRO A 65 16.27 -0.83 2.03
C PRO A 65 15.55 -0.14 3.20
N ALA A 66 14.94 1.04 3.01
CA ALA A 66 14.21 1.74 4.07
C ALA A 66 13.17 0.84 4.74
N ARG A 67 13.25 0.75 6.08
CA ARG A 67 12.34 -0.05 6.90
C ARG A 67 11.14 0.76 7.37
N ASP A 68 11.38 2.01 7.76
CA ASP A 68 10.36 2.89 8.31
C ASP A 68 9.69 3.73 7.22
N LEU A 69 8.37 3.67 7.18
CA LEU A 69 7.51 4.45 6.28
C LEU A 69 6.69 5.50 7.05
N SER A 70 6.93 5.69 8.35
CA SER A 70 6.21 6.65 9.18
C SER A 70 6.19 8.08 8.64
N PRO A 71 7.23 8.59 7.92
CA PRO A 71 7.15 9.86 7.21
C PRO A 71 5.93 9.99 6.29
N LEU A 72 5.53 8.91 5.61
CA LEU A 72 4.41 8.97 4.65
C LEU A 72 3.05 9.21 5.32
N THR A 73 2.94 8.95 6.62
CA THR A 73 1.71 9.18 7.40
C THR A 73 1.35 10.66 7.48
N GLU A 74 2.33 11.55 7.35
CA GLU A 74 2.13 13.00 7.41
C GLU A 74 1.71 13.63 6.07
N ILE A 75 1.47 12.82 5.03
CA ILE A 75 1.04 13.31 3.72
C ILE A 75 -0.46 13.07 3.55
N PRO A 76 -1.33 14.05 3.89
CA PRO A 76 -2.78 13.85 3.91
C PRO A 76 -3.39 13.62 2.52
N THR A 77 -2.68 13.97 1.45
CA THR A 77 -3.13 13.79 0.07
C THR A 77 -2.80 12.43 -0.52
N LEU A 78 -1.95 11.63 0.15
CA LEU A 78 -1.46 10.35 -0.37
C LEU A 78 -2.60 9.32 -0.38
N SER A 79 -3.19 9.08 -1.54
CA SER A 79 -4.33 8.16 -1.66
C SER A 79 -3.95 6.78 -2.21
N TYR A 80 -2.76 6.65 -2.80
CA TYR A 80 -2.29 5.44 -3.46
C TYR A 80 -0.85 5.14 -3.06
N LEU A 81 -0.63 3.95 -2.52
CA LEU A 81 0.69 3.43 -2.21
C LEU A 81 0.86 2.04 -2.85
N GLN A 82 1.91 1.88 -3.65
CA GLN A 82 2.34 0.59 -4.16
C GLN A 82 3.80 0.39 -3.85
N LEU A 83 4.07 -0.69 -3.13
CA LEU A 83 5.39 -1.18 -2.80
C LEU A 83 5.53 -2.58 -3.39
N GLY A 84 6.68 -2.86 -3.98
CA GLY A 84 7.00 -4.18 -4.48
C GLY A 84 8.43 -4.55 -4.15
N GLN A 85 8.69 -5.82 -3.81
CA GLN A 85 10.05 -6.28 -3.46
C GLN A 85 10.67 -5.50 -2.30
N CYS A 86 9.88 -5.19 -1.27
CA CYS A 86 10.32 -4.43 -0.10
C CYS A 86 10.32 -5.31 1.16
N PRO A 87 11.13 -6.38 1.25
CA PRO A 87 11.02 -7.40 2.32
C PRO A 87 11.42 -6.89 3.71
N ASN A 88 12.06 -5.73 3.80
CA ASN A 88 12.58 -5.17 5.06
C ASN A 88 11.64 -4.16 5.71
N ILE A 89 10.54 -3.78 5.05
CA ILE A 89 9.62 -2.78 5.59
C ILE A 89 9.05 -3.28 6.92
N ASP A 90 8.88 -2.35 7.85
CA ASP A 90 8.07 -2.61 9.04
C ASP A 90 6.60 -2.35 8.69
N PRO A 91 5.74 -3.39 8.59
CA PRO A 91 4.33 -3.20 8.24
C PRO A 91 3.59 -2.29 9.25
N GLN A 92 4.06 -2.22 10.50
CA GLN A 92 3.45 -1.36 11.52
C GLN A 92 3.63 0.13 11.22
N SER A 93 4.61 0.51 10.40
CA SER A 93 4.76 1.90 9.93
C SER A 93 3.61 2.35 9.00
N LEU A 94 2.84 1.40 8.43
CA LEU A 94 1.68 1.68 7.57
C LEU A 94 0.42 2.08 8.36
N GLN A 95 0.32 1.77 9.66
CA GLN A 95 -0.91 1.97 10.45
C GLN A 95 -1.38 3.44 10.55
N GLY A 96 -0.49 4.40 10.30
CA GLY A 96 -0.83 5.82 10.32
C GLY A 96 -1.45 6.33 9.03
N MET A 97 -1.42 5.55 7.95
CA MET A 97 -1.76 6.00 6.57
C MET A 97 -3.27 5.95 6.29
N ARG A 98 -4.08 6.45 7.22
CA ARG A 98 -5.56 6.38 7.19
C ARG A 98 -6.22 7.05 5.97
N GLN A 99 -5.46 7.90 5.27
CA GLN A 99 -5.86 8.58 4.05
C GLN A 99 -5.84 7.69 2.80
N LEU A 100 -5.25 6.49 2.85
CA LEU A 100 -5.10 5.62 1.68
C LEU A 100 -6.45 5.07 1.20
N ASN A 101 -6.64 5.10 -0.12
CA ASN A 101 -7.74 4.43 -0.81
C ASN A 101 -7.27 3.15 -1.50
N SER A 102 -6.00 3.09 -1.90
CA SER A 102 -5.41 1.91 -2.54
C SER A 102 -4.04 1.60 -1.96
N LEU A 103 -3.86 0.33 -1.57
CA LEU A 103 -2.62 -0.20 -1.03
C LEU A 103 -2.25 -1.50 -1.76
N TYR A 104 -1.04 -1.53 -2.32
CA TYR A 104 -0.47 -2.69 -3.01
C TYR A 104 0.89 -3.01 -2.38
N LEU A 105 1.08 -4.24 -1.91
CA LEU A 105 2.25 -4.67 -1.13
C LEU A 105 2.83 -5.99 -1.67
N SER A 106 3.13 -6.08 -2.96
CA SER A 106 3.61 -7.33 -3.57
C SER A 106 5.02 -7.68 -3.10
N GLU A 107 5.29 -8.94 -2.76
CA GLU A 107 6.63 -9.43 -2.39
C GLU A 107 7.30 -8.59 -1.28
N CYS A 108 6.52 -8.18 -0.27
CA CYS A 108 6.98 -7.33 0.85
C CYS A 108 7.24 -8.12 2.14
N GLY A 109 7.13 -9.46 2.12
CA GLY A 109 7.35 -10.30 3.29
C GLY A 109 6.27 -10.16 4.38
N ILE A 110 5.08 -9.68 4.01
CA ILE A 110 3.96 -9.49 4.94
C ILE A 110 3.47 -10.84 5.46
N GLN A 111 3.30 -10.94 6.78
CA GLN A 111 2.77 -12.14 7.45
C GLN A 111 1.53 -11.80 8.30
N ASP A 112 1.52 -10.61 8.91
CA ASP A 112 0.45 -10.11 9.76
C ASP A 112 -0.17 -8.85 9.12
N LEU A 113 -1.51 -8.86 9.03
CA LEU A 113 -2.33 -7.78 8.50
C LEU A 113 -2.90 -6.84 9.58
N SER A 114 -2.49 -6.96 10.85
CA SER A 114 -2.98 -6.15 11.96
C SER A 114 -2.97 -4.64 11.70
N PHE A 115 -1.97 -4.15 10.95
CA PHE A 115 -1.85 -2.74 10.56
C PHE A 115 -3.04 -2.23 9.71
N VAL A 116 -3.70 -3.09 8.92
CA VAL A 116 -4.80 -2.67 8.04
C VAL A 116 -6.05 -2.26 8.79
N THR A 117 -6.20 -2.65 10.06
CA THR A 117 -7.39 -2.35 10.88
C THR A 117 -7.64 -0.85 11.06
N THR A 118 -6.60 -0.04 10.87
CA THR A 118 -6.66 1.43 10.92
C THR A 118 -6.98 2.08 9.57
N LEU A 119 -6.84 1.35 8.46
CA LEU A 119 -6.92 1.84 7.09
C LEU A 119 -8.34 1.72 6.53
N THR A 120 -9.34 2.11 7.32
CA THR A 120 -10.77 1.89 7.04
C THR A 120 -11.30 2.60 5.79
N GLY A 121 -10.54 3.54 5.23
CA GLY A 121 -10.80 4.19 3.94
C GLY A 121 -10.44 3.35 2.71
N LEU A 122 -9.72 2.24 2.87
CA LEU A 122 -9.26 1.43 1.74
C LEU A 122 -10.40 0.89 0.88
N LYS A 123 -10.21 1.00 -0.43
CA LYS A 123 -11.07 0.49 -1.50
C LYS A 123 -10.42 -0.64 -2.25
N SER A 124 -9.10 -0.59 -2.40
CA SER A 124 -8.30 -1.62 -3.06
C SER A 124 -7.20 -2.06 -2.13
N LEU A 125 -7.11 -3.36 -1.88
CA LEU A 125 -6.02 -3.98 -1.15
C LEU A 125 -5.47 -5.15 -1.95
N ASP A 126 -4.16 -5.14 -2.13
CA ASP A 126 -3.39 -6.18 -2.80
C ASP A 126 -2.16 -6.46 -1.92
N PHE A 127 -1.99 -7.72 -1.58
CA PHE A 127 -0.81 -8.22 -0.88
C PHE A 127 -0.36 -9.54 -1.50
N ASP A 128 -0.34 -9.60 -2.83
CA ASP A 128 0.13 -10.76 -3.57
C ASP A 128 1.59 -11.10 -3.21
N ASP A 129 1.98 -12.37 -3.36
CA ASP A 129 3.36 -12.84 -3.13
C ASP A 129 3.87 -12.57 -1.70
N ASN A 130 3.02 -12.79 -0.71
CA ASN A 130 3.37 -12.64 0.71
C ASN A 130 3.17 -13.97 1.46
N GLN A 131 3.15 -13.91 2.79
CA GLN A 131 3.11 -15.07 3.66
C GLN A 131 1.95 -14.97 4.67
N VAL A 132 0.89 -14.25 4.29
CA VAL A 132 -0.30 -14.05 5.11
C VAL A 132 -1.06 -15.37 5.23
N VAL A 133 -1.52 -15.64 6.45
CA VAL A 133 -2.35 -16.82 6.80
C VAL A 133 -3.74 -16.39 7.28
N ASP A 134 -3.81 -15.31 8.07
CA ASP A 134 -5.05 -14.85 8.71
C ASP A 134 -5.64 -13.62 8.01
N LEU A 135 -6.90 -13.74 7.58
CA LEU A 135 -7.67 -12.65 6.97
C LEU A 135 -8.60 -11.93 7.96
N SER A 136 -8.65 -12.34 9.24
CA SER A 136 -9.51 -11.73 10.25
C SER A 136 -9.36 -10.20 10.37
N PRO A 137 -8.16 -9.60 10.23
CA PRO A 137 -8.01 -8.13 10.25
C PRO A 137 -8.81 -7.40 9.15
N LEU A 138 -9.14 -8.07 8.04
CA LEU A 138 -9.91 -7.47 6.94
C LEU A 138 -11.32 -7.05 7.37
N ALA A 139 -11.88 -7.60 8.44
CA ALA A 139 -13.23 -7.27 8.93
C ALA A 139 -13.40 -5.77 9.26
N ALA A 140 -12.30 -5.05 9.53
CA ALA A 140 -12.33 -3.60 9.73
C ALA A 140 -12.56 -2.81 8.42
N LEU A 141 -12.25 -3.40 7.26
CA LEU A 141 -12.27 -2.75 5.95
C LEU A 141 -13.66 -2.85 5.28
N THR A 142 -14.71 -2.39 5.98
CA THR A 142 -16.10 -2.43 5.49
C THR A 142 -16.33 -1.70 4.16
N GLY A 143 -15.40 -0.81 3.79
CA GLY A 143 -15.38 -0.08 2.53
C GLY A 143 -14.69 -0.77 1.36
N LEU A 144 -14.05 -1.94 1.58
CA LEU A 144 -13.19 -2.60 0.61
C LEU A 144 -14.00 -3.15 -0.58
N GLU A 145 -13.50 -2.88 -1.78
CA GLU A 145 -14.18 -3.16 -3.04
C GLU A 145 -13.43 -4.19 -3.88
N ARG A 146 -12.09 -4.15 -3.83
CA ARG A 146 -11.19 -5.05 -4.56
C ARG A 146 -10.15 -5.63 -3.61
N LEU A 147 -9.98 -6.95 -3.68
CA LEU A 147 -9.05 -7.72 -2.87
C LEU A 147 -8.25 -8.70 -3.73
N SER A 148 -6.93 -8.64 -3.65
CA SER A 148 -5.99 -9.62 -4.21
C SER A 148 -5.05 -10.13 -3.11
N PHE A 149 -4.87 -11.44 -3.05
CA PHE A 149 -3.88 -12.08 -2.17
C PHE A 149 -3.35 -13.37 -2.78
N GLU A 150 -3.09 -13.35 -4.07
CA GLU A 150 -2.42 -14.43 -4.80
C GLU A 150 -1.06 -14.74 -4.16
N ASN A 151 -0.62 -15.98 -4.28
CA ASN A 151 0.61 -16.53 -3.69
C ASN A 151 0.78 -16.23 -2.19
N ASN A 152 -0.28 -16.45 -1.40
CA ASN A 152 -0.25 -16.42 0.08
C ASN A 152 -0.56 -17.79 0.69
N ARG A 153 -0.57 -17.88 2.03
CA ARG A 153 -0.78 -19.11 2.81
C ARG A 153 -2.15 -19.15 3.49
N VAL A 154 -3.14 -18.47 2.92
CA VAL A 154 -4.49 -18.39 3.47
C VAL A 154 -5.22 -19.73 3.26
N GLU A 155 -5.77 -20.26 4.34
CA GLU A 155 -6.54 -21.51 4.36
C GLU A 155 -8.01 -21.31 4.78
N ASP A 156 -8.39 -20.12 5.25
CA ASP A 156 -9.78 -19.76 5.54
C ASP A 156 -10.18 -18.43 4.90
N LEU A 157 -11.22 -18.48 4.06
CA LEU A 157 -11.80 -17.32 3.37
C LEU A 157 -13.02 -16.76 4.09
N SER A 158 -13.49 -17.37 5.18
CA SER A 158 -14.68 -16.93 5.93
C SER A 158 -14.64 -15.46 6.37
N PRO A 159 -13.48 -14.84 6.71
CA PRO A 159 -13.44 -13.41 7.06
C PRO A 159 -13.92 -12.48 5.94
N ILE A 160 -13.82 -12.89 4.67
CA ILE A 160 -14.27 -12.10 3.51
C ILE A 160 -15.79 -11.90 3.53
N LEU A 161 -16.55 -12.79 4.17
CA LEU A 161 -18.02 -12.68 4.28
C LEU A 161 -18.47 -11.44 5.07
N SER A 162 -17.58 -10.83 5.86
CA SER A 162 -17.85 -9.56 6.56
C SER A 162 -17.78 -8.34 5.65
N LEU A 163 -17.17 -8.45 4.46
CA LEU A 163 -16.95 -7.34 3.54
C LEU A 163 -18.21 -7.06 2.72
N GLY A 164 -18.92 -5.97 3.03
CA GLY A 164 -20.21 -5.64 2.41
C GLY A 164 -20.13 -4.98 1.02
N LYS A 165 -18.94 -4.58 0.56
CA LYS A 165 -18.75 -3.85 -0.72
C LYS A 165 -17.82 -4.55 -1.71
N ILE A 166 -17.32 -5.74 -1.34
CA ILE A 166 -16.39 -6.50 -2.17
C ILE A 166 -17.08 -6.99 -3.44
N HIS A 167 -16.50 -6.68 -4.59
CA HIS A 167 -17.02 -7.10 -5.90
C HIS A 167 -15.94 -7.67 -6.83
N GLU A 168 -14.67 -7.46 -6.49
CA GLU A 168 -13.53 -8.08 -7.18
C GLU A 168 -12.66 -8.84 -6.17
N LEU A 169 -12.47 -10.13 -6.41
CA LEU A 169 -11.64 -11.02 -5.60
C LEU A 169 -10.70 -11.80 -6.51
N ARG A 170 -9.40 -11.73 -6.24
CA ARG A 170 -8.35 -12.52 -6.89
C ARG A 170 -7.62 -13.36 -5.85
N VAL A 171 -7.53 -14.65 -6.15
CA VAL A 171 -6.96 -15.70 -5.29
C VAL A 171 -6.41 -16.81 -6.18
N ASP A 172 -5.47 -17.60 -5.66
CA ASP A 172 -4.89 -18.70 -6.43
C ASP A 172 -5.82 -19.89 -6.57
N ASP A 173 -5.42 -20.80 -7.45
CA ASP A 173 -6.10 -22.08 -7.66
C ASP A 173 -6.14 -22.99 -6.43
N THR A 174 -5.26 -22.77 -5.43
CA THR A 174 -5.31 -23.47 -4.14
C THR A 174 -6.46 -22.94 -3.28
N GLN A 175 -6.62 -21.62 -3.12
CA GLN A 175 -7.73 -21.04 -2.37
C GLN A 175 -9.09 -21.28 -3.04
N LYS A 176 -9.14 -21.36 -4.39
CA LYS A 176 -10.38 -21.74 -5.11
C LYS A 176 -10.90 -23.13 -4.74
N LYS A 177 -10.06 -24.01 -4.17
CA LYS A 177 -10.43 -25.36 -3.72
C LYS A 177 -10.91 -25.40 -2.26
N LEU A 178 -10.79 -24.31 -1.51
CA LEU A 178 -11.21 -24.26 -0.11
C LEU A 178 -12.75 -24.37 0.02
N PRO A 179 -13.26 -25.03 1.06
CA PRO A 179 -14.71 -25.15 1.28
C PRO A 179 -15.45 -23.81 1.32
N SER A 180 -14.83 -22.79 1.95
CA SER A 180 -15.40 -21.44 2.08
C SER A 180 -15.42 -20.64 0.77
N TYR A 181 -14.74 -21.08 -0.29
CA TYR A 181 -14.66 -20.33 -1.54
C TYR A 181 -16.03 -20.13 -2.21
N GLN A 182 -16.88 -21.17 -2.24
CA GLN A 182 -18.20 -21.08 -2.87
C GLN A 182 -19.11 -20.10 -2.14
N GLU A 183 -19.04 -20.06 -0.81
CA GLU A 183 -19.80 -19.12 0.02
C GLU A 183 -19.36 -17.67 -0.26
N VAL A 184 -18.05 -17.43 -0.34
CA VAL A 184 -17.49 -16.10 -0.66
C VAL A 184 -17.90 -15.65 -2.07
N VAL A 185 -17.86 -16.54 -3.06
CA VAL A 185 -18.31 -16.22 -4.43
C VAL A 185 -19.80 -15.90 -4.47
N ALA A 186 -20.63 -16.66 -3.74
CA ALA A 186 -22.06 -16.40 -3.63
C ALA A 186 -22.34 -15.04 -2.96
N HIS A 187 -21.59 -14.73 -1.88
CA HIS A 187 -21.63 -13.44 -1.19
C HIS A 187 -21.33 -12.27 -2.13
N ILE A 188 -20.20 -12.32 -2.86
CA ILE A 188 -19.81 -11.31 -3.85
C ILE A 188 -20.88 -11.11 -4.93
N LYS A 189 -21.44 -12.21 -5.47
CA LYS A 189 -22.52 -12.14 -6.46
C LYS A 189 -23.78 -11.48 -5.90
N SER A 190 -24.10 -11.73 -4.63
CA SER A 190 -25.27 -11.15 -3.96
C SER A 190 -25.16 -9.64 -3.76
N ILE A 191 -23.95 -9.11 -3.60
CA ILE A 191 -23.69 -7.67 -3.50
C ILE A 191 -23.93 -7.01 -4.86
N ARG A 192 -23.34 -7.56 -5.93
CA ARG A 192 -23.45 -7.01 -7.30
C ARG A 192 -24.88 -6.94 -7.86
N ASN A 193 -25.79 -7.75 -7.35
CA ASN A 193 -27.19 -7.76 -7.77
C ASN A 193 -28.07 -6.73 -7.03
N LYS A 194 -27.51 -5.99 -6.05
CA LYS A 194 -28.22 -4.98 -5.25
C LYS A 194 -28.00 -3.54 -5.73
N ASP A 195 -27.05 -3.34 -6.64
CA ASP A 195 -26.72 -2.06 -7.29
C ASP A 195 -27.32 -1.98 -8.69
#